data_AF-A0A9W8T8Q0-F1
#
_entry.id   AF-A0A9W8T8Q0-F1
#
_cell.length_a   1.000
_cell.length_b   1.000
_cell.length_c   1.000
_cell.angle_alpha   90.00
_cell.angle_beta   90.00
_cell.angle_gamma   90.00
#
_symmetry.space_group_name_H-M   'P 1'
#
loop_
_entity.id
_entity.type
_entity.pdbx_description
1 polymer ?
#
loop_
_entity_poly.entity_id
_entity_poly.type
_entity_poly.pdbx_seq_one_letter_code
_entity_poly.pdbx_strand_id
1 'polypeptide(L)'
;MRDVVPRLESFEAALHTHADELNRVKLRLAHKDLHFANMVFDVSLGRIKGILDWEFSGVVPFTKWNPRRSFLWNGLDDATSFDEKQRLLGLFTQRCKEKDNSLLEDANYTSSLQESMQKAADFLRAIVEVAPRDQRQDQVQGWRETVLENITQFGA
;
A
#
# COMPACT_ATOMS: atom_id res chain seq x y z
N MET A 1 -8.05 20.36 -8.44
CA MET A 1 -7.39 19.30 -9.23
C MET A 1 -7.27 19.64 -10.71
N ARG A 2 -8.26 20.25 -11.37
CA ARG A 2 -8.15 20.64 -12.79
C ARG A 2 -6.93 21.55 -13.06
N ASP A 3 -6.61 22.42 -12.12
CA ASP A 3 -5.41 23.27 -12.08
C ASP A 3 -4.08 22.50 -11.99
N VAL A 4 -4.11 21.28 -11.46
CA VAL A 4 -2.92 20.43 -11.23
C VAL A 4 -2.66 19.47 -12.40
N VAL A 5 -3.63 19.29 -13.31
CA VAL A 5 -3.53 18.31 -14.42
C VAL A 5 -2.25 18.46 -15.25
N PRO A 6 -1.82 19.66 -15.70
CA PRO A 6 -0.60 19.79 -16.49
C PRO A 6 0.67 19.32 -15.75
N ARG A 7 0.68 19.47 -14.42
CA ARG A 7 1.78 18.98 -13.57
C ARG A 7 1.75 17.47 -13.42
N LEU A 8 0.56 16.86 -13.35
CA LEU A 8 0.41 15.40 -13.34
C LEU A 8 0.86 14.77 -14.66
N GLU A 9 0.54 15.39 -15.79
CA GLU A 9 1.00 14.96 -17.12
C GLU A 9 2.54 15.07 -17.22
N SER A 10 3.12 16.16 -16.71
CA SER A 10 4.58 16.33 -16.65
C SER A 10 5.24 15.29 -15.74
N PHE A 11 4.62 14.98 -14.61
CA PHE A 11 5.04 13.92 -13.70
C PHE A 11 5.00 12.54 -14.37
N GLU A 12 3.90 12.19 -15.04
CA GLU A 12 3.77 10.94 -15.79
C GLU A 12 4.87 10.79 -16.84
N ALA A 13 5.16 11.85 -17.59
CA ALA A 13 6.27 11.86 -18.55
C ALA A 13 7.63 11.65 -17.87
N ALA A 14 7.86 12.28 -16.71
CA ALA A 14 9.11 12.15 -15.96
C ALA A 14 9.33 10.73 -15.40
N LEU A 15 8.27 9.97 -15.09
CA LEU A 15 8.39 8.59 -14.62
C LEU A 15 9.18 7.71 -15.60
N HIS A 16 9.02 7.92 -16.90
CA HIS A 16 9.75 7.16 -17.93
C HIS A 16 11.24 7.43 -17.90
N THR A 17 11.66 8.67 -17.62
CA THR A 17 13.07 9.06 -17.51
C THR A 17 13.77 8.42 -16.31
N HIS A 18 13.01 8.08 -15.27
CA HIS A 18 13.51 7.46 -14.03
C HIS A 18 13.21 5.97 -13.93
N ALA A 19 12.74 5.33 -15.02
CA ALA A 19 12.21 3.97 -14.99
C ALA A 19 13.18 2.94 -14.37
N ASP A 20 14.47 3.00 -14.67
CA ASP A 20 15.47 2.04 -14.15
C ASP A 20 15.61 2.08 -12.63
N GLU A 21 15.51 3.26 -12.03
CA GLU A 21 15.54 3.44 -10.58
C GLU A 21 14.19 3.05 -9.96
N LEU A 22 13.09 3.55 -10.53
CA LEU A 22 11.75 3.32 -10.03
C LEU A 22 11.34 1.84 -10.08
N ASN A 23 11.80 1.10 -11.09
CA ASN A 23 11.51 -0.31 -11.29
C ASN A 23 12.50 -1.24 -10.57
N ARG A 24 13.46 -0.71 -9.81
CA ARG A 24 14.37 -1.51 -8.98
C ARG A 24 13.63 -2.07 -7.77
N VAL A 25 12.76 -3.04 -7.99
CA VAL A 25 11.91 -3.67 -6.96
C VAL A 25 12.06 -5.19 -6.99
N LYS A 26 11.74 -5.83 -5.87
CA LYS A 26 11.54 -7.29 -5.84
C LYS A 26 10.12 -7.60 -6.26
N LEU A 27 9.96 -8.51 -7.23
CA LEU A 27 8.65 -9.00 -7.62
C LEU A 27 8.29 -10.23 -6.79
N ARG A 28 7.09 -10.25 -6.21
CA ARG A 28 6.59 -11.39 -5.44
C ARG A 28 5.12 -11.64 -5.71
N LEU A 29 4.70 -12.89 -5.58
CA LEU A 29 3.29 -13.24 -5.55
C LEU A 29 2.67 -12.66 -4.26
N ALA A 30 1.65 -11.83 -4.41
CA ALA A 30 0.88 -11.29 -3.30
C ALA A 30 -0.60 -11.57 -3.50
N HIS A 31 -1.29 -11.94 -2.41
CA HIS A 31 -2.75 -12.10 -2.42
C HIS A 31 -3.47 -10.76 -2.62
N LYS A 32 -2.86 -9.66 -2.16
CA LYS A 32 -3.39 -8.28 -2.20
C LYS A 32 -4.69 -8.03 -1.42
N ASP A 33 -5.27 -9.06 -0.82
CA ASP A 33 -6.44 -8.94 0.05
C ASP A 33 -6.43 -9.95 1.22
N LEU A 34 -5.27 -10.12 1.86
CA LEU A 34 -5.08 -11.17 2.86
C LEU A 34 -5.56 -10.72 4.25
N HIS A 35 -6.85 -10.86 4.56
CA HIS A 35 -7.42 -10.56 5.88
C HIS A 35 -7.97 -11.82 6.56
N PHE A 36 -8.45 -11.72 7.80
CA PHE A 36 -8.89 -12.90 8.57
C PHE A 36 -10.05 -13.65 7.92
N ALA A 37 -10.99 -12.96 7.26
CA ALA A 37 -12.07 -13.64 6.54
C ALA A 37 -11.60 -14.48 5.33
N ASN A 38 -10.37 -14.26 4.83
CA ASN A 38 -9.77 -15.03 3.73
C ASN A 38 -8.83 -16.14 4.26
N MET A 39 -8.88 -16.44 5.57
CA MET A 39 -8.09 -17.49 6.21
C MET A 39 -9.00 -18.57 6.81
N VAL A 40 -8.78 -19.82 6.43
CA VAL A 40 -9.40 -20.97 7.10
C VAL A 40 -8.50 -21.39 8.26
N PHE A 41 -8.98 -21.24 9.48
CA PHE A 41 -8.26 -21.61 10.71
C PHE A 41 -8.87 -22.84 11.35
N ASP A 42 -8.04 -23.86 11.60
CA ASP A 42 -8.43 -25.05 12.34
C ASP A 42 -8.14 -24.83 13.84
N VAL A 43 -9.21 -24.60 14.60
CA VAL A 43 -9.15 -24.35 16.04
C VAL A 43 -8.58 -25.55 16.81
N SER A 44 -8.94 -26.76 16.39
CA SER A 44 -8.49 -27.99 17.07
C SER A 44 -6.98 -28.20 16.95
N LEU A 45 -6.39 -27.76 15.84
CA LEU A 45 -4.96 -27.88 15.56
C LEU A 45 -4.17 -26.58 15.78
N GLY A 46 -4.84 -25.47 16.08
CA GLY A 46 -4.23 -24.15 16.27
C GLY A 46 -3.45 -23.65 15.05
N ARG A 47 -3.92 -23.92 13.82
CA ARG A 47 -3.20 -23.54 12.59
C ARG A 47 -4.10 -23.15 11.42
N ILE A 48 -3.55 -22.31 10.54
CA ILE A 48 -4.16 -22.01 9.24
C ILE A 48 -4.11 -23.27 8.35
N LYS A 49 -5.23 -23.60 7.72
CA LYS A 49 -5.40 -24.74 6.79
C LYS A 49 -5.52 -24.31 5.35
N GLY A 50 -5.98 -23.08 5.11
CA GLY A 50 -6.23 -22.60 3.77
C GLY A 50 -6.24 -21.08 3.73
N ILE A 51 -5.89 -20.56 2.55
CA ILE A 51 -6.02 -19.15 2.18
C ILE A 51 -6.98 -19.13 1.00
N LEU A 52 -8.07 -18.37 1.11
CA LEU A 52 -9.15 -18.30 0.13
C LEU A 52 -8.93 -17.13 -0.85
N ASP A 53 -9.88 -16.90 -1.76
CA ASP A 53 -10.08 -15.65 -2.49
C ASP A 53 -8.84 -15.05 -3.17
N TRP A 54 -8.16 -15.90 -3.94
CA TRP A 54 -6.97 -15.53 -4.74
C TRP A 54 -7.27 -14.68 -5.98
N GLU A 55 -8.52 -14.27 -6.21
CA GLU A 55 -8.94 -13.56 -7.45
C GLU A 55 -8.22 -12.22 -7.67
N PHE A 56 -7.80 -11.55 -6.59
CA PHE A 56 -7.04 -10.30 -6.67
C PHE A 56 -5.52 -10.49 -6.65
N SER A 57 -5.06 -11.73 -6.54
CA SER A 57 -3.64 -12.05 -6.42
C SER A 57 -2.86 -11.74 -7.71
N GLY A 58 -1.55 -11.59 -7.57
CA GLY A 58 -0.67 -11.41 -8.72
C GLY A 58 0.79 -11.25 -8.32
N VAL A 59 1.67 -11.36 -9.32
CA VAL A 59 3.08 -10.97 -9.18
C VAL A 59 3.15 -9.46 -9.24
N VAL A 60 3.57 -8.83 -8.15
CA VAL A 60 3.61 -7.37 -8.00
C VAL A 60 4.98 -6.88 -7.55
N PRO A 61 5.34 -5.60 -7.83
CA PRO A 61 6.31 -4.88 -7.02
C PRO A 61 5.98 -5.09 -5.55
N PHE A 62 6.89 -5.65 -4.77
CA PHE A 62 6.55 -6.06 -3.41
C PHE A 62 6.27 -4.87 -2.50
N THR A 63 6.71 -3.66 -2.86
CA THR A 63 6.25 -2.40 -2.26
C THR A 63 4.72 -2.20 -2.31
N LYS A 64 4.03 -2.87 -3.25
CA LYS A 64 2.57 -2.85 -3.44
C LYS A 64 1.86 -4.14 -2.98
N TRP A 65 2.49 -4.96 -2.14
CA TRP A 65 1.93 -6.25 -1.72
C TRP A 65 0.62 -6.17 -0.95
N ASN A 66 0.35 -5.04 -0.27
CA ASN A 66 -0.80 -4.83 0.60
C ASN A 66 -1.50 -3.48 0.31
N PRO A 67 -2.06 -3.29 -0.91
CA PRO A 67 -2.47 -1.97 -1.41
C PRO A 67 -3.69 -1.39 -0.67
N ARG A 68 -4.62 -2.24 -0.22
CA ARG A 68 -5.75 -1.83 0.63
C ARG A 68 -5.39 -1.82 2.12
N ARG A 69 -4.14 -2.13 2.44
CA ARG A 69 -3.67 -2.40 3.80
C ARG A 69 -4.54 -3.45 4.51
N SER A 70 -5.22 -4.36 3.82
CA SER A 70 -6.18 -5.29 4.44
C SER A 70 -5.50 -6.39 5.27
N PHE A 71 -4.18 -6.54 5.17
CA PHE A 71 -3.44 -7.49 5.99
C PHE A 71 -3.80 -7.40 7.48
N LEU A 72 -4.22 -8.54 8.07
CA LEU A 72 -4.62 -8.70 9.47
C LEU A 72 -5.89 -7.94 9.89
N TRP A 73 -6.66 -7.42 8.93
CA TRP A 73 -7.96 -6.82 9.24
C TRP A 73 -8.97 -7.90 9.65
N ASN A 74 -9.80 -7.59 10.65
CA ASN A 74 -10.81 -8.48 11.21
C ASN A 74 -12.21 -8.31 10.60
N GLY A 75 -12.37 -7.39 9.64
CA GLY A 75 -13.66 -7.12 8.97
C GLY A 75 -14.52 -6.04 9.63
N LEU A 76 -14.12 -5.49 10.78
CA LEU A 76 -14.84 -4.42 11.49
C LEU A 76 -14.26 -3.05 11.15
N ASP A 77 -15.12 -2.05 10.97
CA ASP A 77 -14.76 -0.67 10.67
C ASP A 77 -14.95 0.23 11.89
N ASP A 78 -14.13 -0.02 12.92
CA ASP A 78 -14.09 0.77 14.17
C ASP A 78 -12.65 1.00 14.65
N ALA A 79 -12.48 1.92 15.61
CA ALA A 79 -11.16 2.29 16.13
C ALA A 79 -10.43 1.10 16.78
N THR A 80 -11.15 0.25 17.51
CA THR A 80 -10.59 -0.92 18.18
C THR A 80 -10.02 -1.92 17.18
N SER A 81 -10.72 -2.15 16.07
CA SER A 81 -10.29 -2.97 14.96
C SER A 81 -9.01 -2.45 14.32
N PHE A 82 -8.93 -1.12 14.13
CA PHE A 82 -7.72 -0.49 13.61
C PHE A 82 -6.52 -0.69 14.55
N ASP A 83 -6.69 -0.42 15.85
CA ASP A 83 -5.63 -0.56 16.85
C ASP A 83 -5.15 -2.01 16.96
N GLU A 84 -6.09 -2.96 16.99
CA GLU A 84 -5.76 -4.38 17.05
C GLU A 84 -4.99 -4.84 15.81
N LYS A 85 -5.39 -4.38 14.62
CA LYS A 85 -4.64 -4.64 13.39
C LYS A 85 -3.22 -4.09 13.45
N GLN A 86 -3.01 -2.87 13.98
CA GLN A 86 -1.65 -2.32 14.16
C GLN A 86 -0.84 -3.15 15.16
N ARG A 87 -1.45 -3.56 16.28
CA ARG A 87 -0.82 -4.42 17.28
C ARG A 87 -0.38 -5.75 16.67
N LEU A 88 -1.26 -6.39 15.88
CA LEU A 88 -0.98 -7.66 15.20
C LEU A 88 0.10 -7.50 14.12
N LEU A 89 0.12 -6.39 13.39
CA LEU A 89 1.18 -6.08 12.42
C LEU A 89 2.56 -5.93 13.12
N GLY A 90 2.59 -5.29 14.29
CA GLY A 90 3.77 -5.21 15.14
C GLY A 90 4.26 -6.60 15.57
N LEU A 91 3.36 -7.45 16.05
CA LEU A 91 3.67 -8.83 16.42
C LEU A 91 4.18 -9.63 15.22
N PHE A 92 3.53 -9.53 14.06
CA PHE A 92 3.96 -10.19 12.83
C PHE A 92 5.38 -9.78 12.44
N THR A 93 5.66 -8.47 12.44
CA THR A 93 6.99 -7.92 12.12
C THR A 93 8.04 -8.44 13.09
N GLN A 94 7.74 -8.49 14.39
CA GLN A 94 8.63 -9.07 15.40
C GLN A 94 8.90 -10.56 15.11
N ARG A 95 7.85 -11.34 14.82
CA ARG A 95 7.99 -12.78 14.50
C ARG A 95 8.77 -13.04 13.23
N CYS A 96 8.70 -12.16 12.23
CA CYS A 96 9.55 -12.23 11.04
C CYS A 96 11.03 -12.10 11.42
N LYS A 97 11.36 -11.11 12.26
CA LYS A 97 12.74 -10.90 12.75
C LYS A 97 13.24 -12.10 13.56
N GLU A 98 12.44 -12.61 14.49
CA GLU A 98 12.79 -13.80 15.31
C GLU A 98 13.03 -15.07 14.49
N LYS A 99 12.54 -15.11 13.24
CA LYS A 99 12.68 -16.25 12.33
C LYS A 99 13.70 -16.00 11.20
N ASP A 100 14.51 -14.95 11.29
CA ASP A 100 15.42 -14.50 10.22
C ASP A 100 14.72 -14.40 8.85
N ASN A 101 13.47 -13.91 8.87
CA ASN A 101 12.66 -13.75 7.68
C ASN A 101 12.66 -12.28 7.24
N SER A 102 13.41 -12.00 6.17
CA SER A 102 13.55 -10.68 5.55
C SER A 102 12.45 -10.36 4.52
N LEU A 103 11.35 -11.12 4.47
CA LEU A 103 10.27 -10.91 3.49
C LEU A 103 9.82 -9.44 3.46
N LEU A 104 9.60 -8.82 4.61
CA LEU A 104 9.12 -7.44 4.69
C LEU A 104 10.17 -6.40 4.24
N GLU A 105 11.45 -6.75 4.20
CA GLU A 105 12.50 -5.84 3.74
C GLU A 105 12.37 -5.57 2.23
N ASP A 106 11.94 -6.58 1.46
CA ASP A 106 11.66 -6.44 0.04
C ASP A 106 10.49 -5.49 -0.26
N ALA A 107 9.67 -5.17 0.76
CA ALA A 107 8.56 -4.24 0.63
C ALA A 107 8.99 -2.79 0.85
N ASN A 108 10.22 -2.56 1.29
CA ASN A 108 10.76 -1.22 1.47
C ASN A 108 11.05 -0.56 0.12
N TYR A 109 10.94 0.76 0.10
CA TYR A 109 11.38 1.53 -1.05
C TYR A 109 12.91 1.49 -1.17
N THR A 110 13.41 1.37 -2.40
CA THR A 110 14.85 1.33 -2.67
C THR A 110 15.46 2.71 -2.90
N SER A 111 14.62 3.74 -3.06
CA SER A 111 15.05 5.13 -3.15
C SER A 111 13.95 6.10 -2.71
N SER A 112 14.36 7.33 -2.37
CA SER A 112 13.43 8.43 -2.07
C SER A 112 12.53 8.75 -3.26
N LEU A 113 13.06 8.66 -4.49
CA LEU A 113 12.30 8.93 -5.69
C LEU A 113 11.17 7.91 -5.88
N GLN A 114 11.43 6.62 -5.60
CA GLN A 114 10.41 5.59 -5.60
C GLN A 114 9.36 5.82 -4.51
N GLU A 115 9.77 6.20 -3.30
CA GLU A 115 8.84 6.58 -2.23
C GLU A 115 7.94 7.74 -2.66
N SER A 116 8.51 8.79 -3.27
CA SER A 116 7.76 9.94 -3.76
C SER A 116 6.78 9.58 -4.87
N MET A 117 7.17 8.74 -5.83
CA MET A 117 6.25 8.23 -6.87
C MET A 117 5.04 7.53 -6.23
N GLN A 118 5.27 6.65 -5.24
CA GLN A 118 4.18 5.91 -4.62
C GLN A 118 3.29 6.81 -3.75
N LYS A 119 3.87 7.74 -3.00
CA LYS A 119 3.09 8.75 -2.24
C LYS A 119 2.21 9.58 -3.16
N ALA A 120 2.76 10.10 -4.26
CA ALA A 120 1.98 10.84 -5.25
C ALA A 120 0.81 10.00 -5.79
N ALA A 121 1.07 8.75 -6.19
CA ALA A 121 0.04 7.85 -6.71
C ALA A 121 -1.05 7.51 -5.67
N ASP A 122 -0.66 7.20 -4.43
CA ASP A 122 -1.58 6.81 -3.35
C ASP A 122 -2.51 7.95 -2.95
N PHE A 123 -1.98 9.17 -2.79
CA PHE A 123 -2.78 10.33 -2.42
C PHE A 123 -3.61 10.85 -3.60
N LEU A 124 -3.12 10.75 -4.84
CA LEU A 124 -3.93 11.03 -6.02
C LEU A 124 -5.11 10.06 -6.10
N ARG A 125 -4.89 8.76 -5.86
CA ARG A 125 -5.95 7.75 -5.76
C ARG A 125 -6.97 8.12 -4.67
N ALA A 126 -6.51 8.51 -3.48
CA ALA A 126 -7.40 8.93 -2.39
C ALA A 126 -8.29 10.12 -2.81
N ILE A 127 -7.72 11.12 -3.49
CA ILE A 127 -8.47 12.27 -4.00
C ILE A 127 -9.53 11.85 -5.03
N VAL A 128 -9.23 10.93 -5.95
CA VAL A 128 -10.17 10.56 -7.02
C VAL A 128 -11.16 9.45 -6.63
N GLU A 129 -10.88 8.66 -5.60
CA GLU A 129 -11.75 7.55 -5.17
C GLU A 129 -12.54 7.84 -3.90
N VAL A 130 -11.96 8.60 -2.95
CA VAL A 130 -12.56 8.84 -1.63
C VAL A 130 -13.33 10.16 -1.61
N ALA A 131 -12.71 11.25 -2.11
CA ALA A 131 -13.34 12.56 -2.09
C ALA A 131 -14.69 12.62 -2.83
N PRO A 132 -14.90 11.95 -3.99
CA PRO A 132 -16.19 11.97 -4.69
C PRO A 132 -17.31 11.22 -3.97
N ARG A 133 -17.02 10.52 -2.86
CA ARG A 133 -17.99 9.80 -2.03
C ARG A 133 -18.39 10.60 -0.77
N ASP A 134 -18.05 11.89 -0.72
CA ASP A 134 -18.23 12.78 0.43
C ASP A 134 -17.53 12.31 1.71
N GLN A 135 -16.54 11.42 1.59
CA GLN A 135 -15.75 10.91 2.70
C GLN A 135 -14.48 11.74 2.89
N ARG A 136 -14.09 11.98 4.16
CA ARG A 136 -12.80 12.61 4.54
C ARG A 136 -12.51 13.94 3.82
N GLN A 137 -13.54 14.76 3.64
CA GLN A 137 -13.44 16.04 2.92
C GLN A 137 -12.42 17.00 3.55
N ASP A 138 -12.26 16.92 4.87
CA ASP A 138 -11.27 17.66 5.65
C ASP A 138 -9.81 17.32 5.29
N GLN A 139 -9.57 16.14 4.70
CA GLN A 139 -8.23 15.65 4.36
C GLN A 139 -7.81 15.97 2.92
N VAL A 140 -8.76 16.31 2.05
CA VAL A 140 -8.53 16.46 0.60
C VAL A 140 -7.46 17.49 0.28
N GLN A 141 -7.43 18.61 1.02
CA GLN A 141 -6.42 19.65 0.83
C GLN A 141 -5.01 19.16 1.18
N GLY A 142 -4.85 18.48 2.32
CA GLY A 142 -3.57 17.89 2.72
C GLY A 142 -3.10 16.78 1.77
N TRP A 143 -4.04 16.01 1.20
CA TRP A 143 -3.73 15.05 0.15
C TRP A 143 -3.22 15.73 -1.12
N ARG A 144 -3.86 16.83 -1.53
CA ARG A 144 -3.41 17.62 -2.68
C ARG A 144 -1.99 18.16 -2.47
N GLU A 145 -1.71 18.71 -1.29
CA GLU A 145 -0.38 19.19 -0.92
C GLU A 145 0.66 18.06 -1.00
N THR A 146 0.34 16.89 -0.44
CA THR A 146 1.21 15.71 -0.51
C THR A 146 1.49 15.29 -1.96
N VAL A 147 0.49 15.30 -2.84
CA VAL A 147 0.70 15.02 -4.28
C VAL A 147 1.68 16.03 -4.87
N LEU A 148 1.44 17.33 -4.67
CA LEU A 148 2.26 18.39 -5.24
C LEU A 148 3.71 18.36 -4.76
N GLU A 149 3.94 18.12 -3.47
CA GLU A 149 5.28 17.99 -2.88
C GLU A 149 6.06 16.83 -3.50
N ASN A 150 5.40 15.70 -3.73
CA ASN A 150 6.06 14.50 -4.23
C ASN A 150 6.29 14.54 -5.75
N ILE A 151 5.39 15.12 -6.55
CA ILE A 151 5.63 15.27 -8.00
C ILE A 151 6.73 16.30 -8.30
N THR A 152 6.94 17.28 -7.40
CA THR A 152 8.04 18.26 -7.54
C THR A 152 9.42 17.60 -7.57
N GLN A 153 9.58 16.43 -6.93
CA GLN A 153 10.83 15.64 -6.97
C GLN A 153 11.18 15.16 -8.39
N PHE A 154 10.22 15.18 -9.31
CA PHE A 154 10.37 14.79 -10.71
C PHE A 154 10.47 16.00 -11.65
N GLY A 155 10.58 17.21 -11.11
CA GLY A 155 10.62 18.46 -11.88
C GLY A 155 9.24 18.92 -12.39
N ALA A 156 8.15 18.45 -11.78
CA ALA A 156 6.77 18.71 -12.19
C ALA A 156 5.97 19.61 -11.23
#